data_AF-A0AAN0IYN9-F1
#
_entry.id   AF-A0AAN0IYN9-F1
#
_cell.length_a   1.000
_cell.length_b   1.000
_cell.length_c   1.000
_cell.angle_alpha   90.00
_cell.angle_beta   90.00
_cell.angle_gamma   90.00
#
_symmetry.space_group_name_H-M   'P 1'
#
loop_
_entity.id
_entity.type
_entity.pdbx_description
1 polymer ?
#
loop_
_entity_poly.entity_id
_entity_poly.type
_entity_poly.pdbx_seq_one_letter_code
_entity_poly.pdbx_strand_id
1 'polypeptide(L)'
;MTGLNASISISFLPVGHTKFSPDWCFGLLKQKFRKAEVDSLDDFIQVVEQSSAVNKTQPVGSSNGELIVETLDWCSYFATLFKKIKGIKGFQHFVVNATSPGVVAARQAVDGQVTQFNLLKEDAQIMEDELPNILPPKGMSTETKW
;
A
#
# COMPACT_ATOMS: atom_id res chain seq x y z
N MET A 1 -8.28 14.45 -11.59
CA MET A 1 -7.31 13.71 -12.43
C MET A 1 -7.85 12.31 -12.57
N THR A 2 -8.41 11.94 -13.73
CA THR A 2 -9.41 10.87 -14.01
C THR A 2 -10.88 11.22 -13.73
N GLY A 3 -11.18 12.04 -12.71
CA GLY A 3 -12.55 12.56 -12.49
C GLY A 3 -13.54 11.56 -11.89
N LEU A 4 -13.06 10.40 -11.45
CA LEU A 4 -13.90 9.30 -10.92
C LEU A 4 -14.40 9.53 -9.49
N ASN A 5 -13.79 10.43 -8.74
CA ASN A 5 -14.12 10.70 -7.33
C ASN A 5 -14.26 12.19 -7.07
N ALA A 6 -15.29 12.60 -6.33
CA ALA A 6 -15.50 13.99 -5.92
C ALA A 6 -14.56 14.41 -4.79
N SER A 7 -14.34 13.54 -3.80
CA SER A 7 -13.37 13.74 -2.73
C SER A 7 -12.88 12.41 -2.19
N ILE A 8 -11.61 12.37 -1.81
CA ILE A 8 -10.97 11.23 -1.14
C ILE A 8 -10.42 11.74 0.19
N SER A 9 -10.76 11.04 1.27
CA SER A 9 -10.25 11.32 2.62
C SER A 9 -9.43 10.13 3.10
N ILE A 10 -8.20 10.39 3.54
CA ILE A 10 -7.28 9.40 4.08
C ILE A 10 -6.99 9.78 5.52
N SER A 11 -7.26 8.87 6.46
CA SER A 11 -6.97 9.07 7.87
C SER A 11 -6.09 7.94 8.37
N PHE A 12 -4.97 8.30 9.00
CA PHE A 12 -4.05 7.35 9.61
C PHE A 12 -4.47 7.05 11.05
N LEU A 13 -4.30 5.79 11.46
CA LEU A 13 -4.55 5.39 12.84
C LEU A 13 -3.50 6.02 13.77
N PRO A 14 -3.91 6.45 14.98
CA PRO A 14 -2.96 6.90 15.99
C PRO A 14 -2.05 5.75 16.43
N VAL A 15 -0.81 6.09 16.78
CA VAL A 15 0.19 5.12 17.26
C VAL A 15 -0.34 4.41 18.52
N GLY A 16 -0.20 3.09 18.56
CA GLY A 16 -0.63 2.25 19.68
C GLY A 16 -2.01 1.61 19.51
N HIS A 17 -2.75 1.94 18.44
CA HIS A 17 -4.01 1.25 18.13
C HIS A 17 -3.73 -0.13 17.51
N THR A 18 -3.80 -1.19 18.32
CA THR A 18 -3.49 -2.58 17.91
C THR A 18 -4.72 -3.46 17.65
N LYS A 19 -5.93 -2.92 17.84
CA LYS A 19 -7.20 -3.65 17.69
C LYS A 19 -7.96 -3.15 16.47
N PHE A 20 -7.44 -3.44 15.28
CA PHE A 20 -8.12 -3.11 14.01
C PHE A 20 -8.75 -4.37 13.42
N SER A 21 -9.94 -4.25 12.83
CA SER A 21 -10.70 -5.40 12.31
C SER A 21 -9.99 -6.19 11.20
N PRO A 22 -9.21 -5.58 10.29
CA PRO A 22 -8.40 -6.32 9.32
C PRO A 22 -7.31 -7.19 9.97
N ASP A 23 -6.82 -6.82 11.16
CA ASP A 23 -5.78 -7.58 11.85
C ASP A 23 -6.33 -8.77 12.66
N TRP A 24 -7.66 -8.88 12.76
CA TRP A 24 -8.34 -9.78 13.69
C TRP A 24 -7.91 -11.25 13.54
N CYS A 25 -7.70 -11.71 12.30
CA CYS A 25 -7.44 -13.12 12.01
C CYS A 25 -5.95 -13.48 11.83
N PHE A 26 -5.02 -12.54 12.03
CA PHE A 26 -3.59 -12.87 12.00
C PHE A 26 -3.16 -13.76 13.17
N GLY A 27 -3.84 -13.68 14.31
CA GLY A 27 -3.59 -14.58 15.44
C GLY A 27 -3.87 -16.05 15.08
N LEU A 28 -4.95 -16.29 14.35
CA LEU A 28 -5.34 -17.64 13.88
C LEU A 28 -4.34 -18.19 12.86
N LEU A 29 -3.88 -17.34 11.93
CA LEU A 29 -2.80 -17.69 11.00
C LEU A 29 -1.54 -18.13 11.74
N LYS A 30 -1.08 -17.35 12.73
CA LYS A 30 0.11 -17.69 13.54
C LYS A 30 -0.06 -19.01 14.30
N GLN A 31 -1.25 -19.28 14.84
CA GLN A 31 -1.53 -20.53 15.54
C GLN A 31 -1.50 -21.74 14.61
N LYS A 32 -2.07 -21.62 13.41
CA LYS A 32 -2.08 -22.69 12.40
C LYS A 32 -0.66 -22.94 11.87
N PHE A 33 0.07 -21.88 11.53
CA PHE A 33 1.44 -21.95 11.02
C PHE A 33 2.40 -22.66 11.99
N ARG A 34 2.32 -22.38 13.30
CA ARG A 34 3.16 -23.03 14.32
C ARG A 34 3.03 -24.55 14.41
N LYS A 35 1.94 -25.11 13.88
CA LYS A 35 1.63 -26.54 13.92
C LYS A 35 1.71 -27.20 12.54
N ALA A 36 2.01 -26.43 11.50
CA ALA A 36 2.10 -26.92 10.14
C ALA A 36 3.56 -27.17 9.75
N GLU A 37 3.80 -28.23 9.00
CA GLU A 37 5.03 -28.39 8.22
C GLU A 37 4.83 -27.59 6.92
N VAL A 38 5.78 -26.70 6.60
CA VAL A 38 5.71 -25.80 5.46
C VAL A 38 7.06 -25.83 4.76
N ASP A 39 7.14 -26.62 3.69
CA ASP A 39 8.36 -26.80 2.91
C ASP A 39 8.32 -26.03 1.58
N SER A 40 7.13 -25.58 1.18
CA SER A 40 6.91 -24.84 -0.06
C SER A 40 5.99 -23.64 0.11
N LEU A 41 5.96 -22.78 -0.92
CA LEU A 41 4.99 -21.68 -0.99
C LEU A 41 3.56 -22.20 -1.03
N ASP A 42 3.34 -23.32 -1.70
CA ASP A 42 2.02 -23.95 -1.82
C ASP A 42 1.51 -24.46 -0.46
N ASP A 43 2.39 -25.03 0.37
CA ASP A 43 2.04 -25.41 1.74
C ASP A 43 1.65 -24.19 2.58
N PHE A 44 2.37 -23.08 2.40
CA PHE A 44 2.04 -21.83 3.10
C PHE A 44 0.70 -21.26 2.65
N ILE A 45 0.38 -21.32 1.35
CA ILE A 45 -0.93 -20.92 0.82
C ILE A 45 -2.04 -21.74 1.50
N GLN A 46 -1.86 -23.06 1.64
CA GLN A 46 -2.83 -23.90 2.33
C GLN A 46 -2.98 -23.51 3.81
N VAL A 47 -1.87 -23.19 4.50
CA VAL A 47 -1.93 -22.73 5.89
C VAL A 47 -2.76 -21.46 6.03
N VAL A 48 -2.62 -20.50 5.10
CA VAL A 48 -3.40 -19.26 5.11
C VAL A 48 -4.89 -19.54 4.87
N GLU A 49 -5.25 -20.27 3.82
CA GLU A 49 -6.66 -20.61 3.52
C GLU A 49 -7.33 -21.40 4.65
N GLN A 50 -6.60 -22.29 5.33
CA GLN A 50 -7.13 -23.11 6.41
C GLN A 50 -7.13 -22.41 7.78
N SER A 51 -6.54 -21.22 7.89
CA SER A 51 -6.40 -20.54 9.17
C SER A 51 -7.68 -19.83 9.64
N SER A 52 -8.51 -19.35 8.70
CA SER A 52 -9.79 -18.69 8.98
C SER A 52 -10.61 -18.56 7.71
N ALA A 53 -11.95 -18.54 7.83
CA ALA A 53 -12.85 -18.33 6.69
C ALA A 53 -12.66 -16.97 6.00
N VAL A 54 -12.11 -15.97 6.71
CA VAL A 54 -11.86 -14.62 6.18
C VAL A 54 -10.45 -14.43 5.63
N ASN A 55 -9.52 -15.36 5.90
CA ASN A 55 -8.18 -15.27 5.34
C ASN A 55 -8.22 -15.80 3.91
N LYS A 56 -7.82 -14.96 2.96
CA LYS A 56 -7.75 -15.28 1.53
C LYS A 56 -6.34 -14.99 1.04
N THR A 57 -5.76 -15.97 0.39
CA THR A 57 -4.39 -15.93 -0.07
C THR A 57 -4.34 -15.40 -1.49
N GLN A 58 -3.49 -14.42 -1.73
CA GLN A 58 -3.18 -13.93 -3.06
C GLN A 58 -1.66 -14.05 -3.27
N PRO A 59 -1.18 -15.13 -3.92
CA PRO A 59 0.23 -15.23 -4.25
C PRO A 59 0.59 -14.16 -5.29
N VAL A 60 1.72 -13.48 -5.07
CA VAL A 60 2.26 -12.48 -6.00
C VAL A 60 3.19 -13.10 -7.05
N GLY A 61 3.66 -14.32 -6.80
CA GLY A 61 4.41 -15.15 -7.72
C GLY A 61 4.32 -16.62 -7.31
N SER A 62 4.83 -17.50 -8.15
CA SER A 62 4.76 -18.94 -7.93
C SER A 62 6.11 -19.52 -7.50
N SER A 63 6.09 -20.78 -7.05
CA SER A 63 7.29 -21.56 -6.69
C SER A 63 8.28 -21.73 -7.86
N ASN A 64 7.85 -21.54 -9.11
CA ASN A 64 8.70 -21.66 -10.30
C ASN A 64 9.32 -20.33 -10.77
N GLY A 65 9.03 -19.23 -10.06
CA GLY A 65 9.53 -17.89 -10.39
C GLY A 65 8.62 -17.07 -11.32
N GLU A 66 7.45 -17.59 -11.70
CA GLU A 66 6.44 -16.84 -12.43
C GLU A 66 5.85 -15.72 -11.56
N LEU A 67 5.73 -14.52 -12.13
CA LEU A 67 5.10 -13.37 -11.48
C LEU A 67 3.60 -13.39 -11.79
N ILE A 68 2.76 -13.46 -10.76
CA ILE A 68 1.29 -13.49 -10.89
C ILE A 68 0.74 -12.07 -10.76
N VAL A 69 1.32 -11.26 -9.88
CA VAL A 69 0.91 -9.87 -9.66
C VAL A 69 2.09 -8.96 -9.95
N GLU A 70 1.99 -8.20 -11.03
CA GLU A 70 2.99 -7.23 -11.42
C GLU A 70 3.10 -6.12 -10.37
N THR A 71 4.34 -5.81 -9.97
CA THR A 71 4.63 -4.66 -9.10
C THR A 71 5.09 -3.51 -9.97
N LEU A 72 4.34 -2.42 -10.02
CA LEU A 72 4.65 -1.25 -10.84
C LEU A 72 5.45 -0.21 -10.05
N ASP A 73 6.38 0.49 -10.70
CA ASP A 73 7.19 1.56 -10.09
C ASP A 73 6.41 2.88 -9.94
N TRP A 74 5.39 2.84 -9.09
CA TRP A 74 4.61 4.02 -8.73
C TRP A 74 5.47 5.11 -8.07
N CYS A 75 6.57 4.74 -7.41
CA CYS A 75 7.47 5.69 -6.75
C CYS A 75 8.14 6.61 -7.76
N SER A 76 8.80 6.05 -8.78
CA SER A 76 9.45 6.85 -9.82
C SER A 76 8.43 7.60 -10.67
N TYR A 77 7.31 6.94 -11.02
CA TYR A 77 6.23 7.56 -11.78
C TYR A 77 5.66 8.80 -11.07
N PHE A 78 5.19 8.67 -9.82
CA PHE A 78 4.62 9.82 -9.11
C PHE A 78 5.67 10.87 -8.73
N ALA A 79 6.96 10.49 -8.67
CA ALA A 79 8.04 11.45 -8.49
C ALA A 79 8.22 12.38 -9.70
N THR A 80 7.74 12.02 -10.91
CA THR A 80 7.71 12.95 -12.05
C THR A 80 6.58 13.96 -11.90
N LEU A 81 5.41 13.53 -11.40
CA LEU A 81 4.18 14.33 -11.35
C LEU A 81 4.04 15.22 -10.10
N PHE A 82 4.51 14.75 -8.94
CA PHE A 82 4.19 15.36 -7.65
C PHE A 82 5.42 15.74 -6.83
N LYS A 83 5.26 16.80 -6.03
CA LYS A 83 6.20 17.27 -5.00
C LYS A 83 5.97 16.47 -3.70
N LYS A 84 7.03 16.25 -2.93
CA LYS A 84 6.94 15.60 -1.61
C LYS A 84 6.44 16.57 -0.55
N ILE A 85 5.59 16.08 0.37
CA ILE A 85 5.26 16.80 1.60
C ILE A 85 6.38 16.59 2.62
N LYS A 86 7.12 17.64 2.95
CA LYS A 86 8.13 17.59 4.02
C LYS A 86 7.42 17.37 5.36
N GLY A 87 7.91 16.42 6.16
CA GLY A 87 7.33 16.12 7.46
C GLY A 87 5.94 15.47 7.39
N ILE A 88 5.60 14.75 6.31
CA ILE A 88 4.28 14.13 6.10
C ILE A 88 3.78 13.30 7.29
N LYS A 89 4.71 12.66 8.04
CA LYS A 89 4.41 11.86 9.23
C LYS A 89 3.82 12.66 10.40
N GLY A 90 3.91 13.99 10.38
CA GLY A 90 3.28 14.86 11.38
C GLY A 90 1.78 15.09 11.15
N PHE A 91 1.25 14.68 9.99
CA PHE A 91 -0.17 14.82 9.65
C PHE A 91 -0.87 13.46 9.76
N GLN A 92 -2.13 13.48 10.20
CA GLN A 92 -2.96 12.28 10.38
C GLN A 92 -4.11 12.21 9.38
N HIS A 93 -4.63 13.36 8.94
CA HIS A 93 -5.77 13.41 8.04
C HIS A 93 -5.41 14.16 6.78
N PHE A 94 -5.77 13.59 5.63
CA PHE A 94 -5.53 14.15 4.31
C PHE A 94 -6.83 14.13 3.51
N VAL A 95 -7.11 15.22 2.80
CA VAL A 95 -8.27 15.34 1.94
C VAL A 95 -7.83 15.87 0.58
N VAL A 96 -8.29 15.19 -0.46
CA VAL A 96 -8.14 15.62 -1.86
C VAL A 96 -9.54 15.86 -2.42
N ASN A 97 -9.69 16.91 -3.22
CA ASN A 97 -10.97 17.29 -3.83
C ASN A 97 -10.83 17.48 -5.34
N ALA A 98 -11.85 17.06 -6.09
CA ALA A 98 -11.93 17.24 -7.53
C ALA A 98 -11.91 18.72 -7.96
N THR A 99 -12.41 19.65 -7.13
CA THR A 99 -12.42 21.09 -7.42
C THR A 99 -11.05 21.75 -7.34
N SER A 100 -10.07 21.08 -6.72
CA SER A 100 -8.71 21.59 -6.58
C SER A 100 -7.68 20.49 -6.85
N PRO A 101 -7.57 20.02 -8.11
CA PRO A 101 -6.65 18.96 -8.49
C PRO A 101 -5.21 19.32 -8.11
N GLY A 102 -4.49 18.37 -7.52
CA GLY A 102 -3.09 18.55 -7.15
C GLY A 102 -2.89 19.19 -5.80
N VAL A 103 -3.95 19.71 -5.18
CA VAL A 103 -3.93 20.25 -3.83
C VAL A 103 -4.37 19.20 -2.82
N VAL A 104 -3.58 19.04 -1.76
CA VAL A 104 -3.89 18.18 -0.62
C VAL A 104 -4.05 19.06 0.61
N ALA A 105 -5.21 18.96 1.26
CA ALA A 105 -5.45 19.55 2.58
C ALA A 105 -5.07 18.52 3.65
N ALA A 106 -4.17 18.89 4.57
CA ALA A 106 -3.69 18.01 5.63
C ALA A 106 -3.92 18.61 7.03
N ARG A 107 -4.17 17.76 8.02
CA ARG A 107 -4.35 18.13 9.44
C ARG A 107 -3.57 17.19 10.34
N GLN A 108 -3.03 17.72 11.45
CA GLN A 108 -2.32 16.93 12.46
C GLN A 108 -3.27 16.17 13.39
N ALA A 109 -4.48 16.70 13.60
CA ALA A 109 -5.55 16.11 14.39
C ALA A 109 -6.90 16.40 13.71
N VAL A 110 -7.97 15.70 14.11
CA VAL A 110 -9.33 15.81 13.51
C VAL A 110 -9.80 17.28 13.45
N ASP A 111 -9.69 17.97 14.58
CA ASP A 111 -10.08 19.38 14.75
C ASP A 111 -8.91 20.36 14.59
N GLY A 112 -7.78 19.88 14.08
CA GLY A 112 -6.58 20.67 13.89
C GLY A 112 -6.70 21.67 12.73
N GLN A 113 -5.76 22.63 12.71
CA GLN A 113 -5.64 23.57 11.61
C GLN A 113 -5.37 22.85 10.28
N VAL A 114 -6.00 23.34 9.21
CA VAL A 114 -5.79 22.84 7.85
C VAL A 114 -4.57 23.50 7.23
N THR A 115 -3.62 22.68 6.78
CA THR A 115 -2.51 23.12 5.93
C THR A 115 -2.74 22.59 4.52
N GLN A 116 -2.65 23.47 3.52
CA GLN A 116 -2.78 23.07 2.11
C GLN A 116 -1.42 22.94 1.45
N PHE A 117 -1.27 21.89 0.64
CA PHE A 117 -0.07 21.62 -0.13
C PHE A 117 -0.43 21.47 -1.61
N ASN A 118 0.11 22.33 -2.48
CA ASN A 118 0.05 22.10 -3.92
C ASN A 118 1.18 21.15 -4.32
N LEU A 119 0.83 19.89 -4.60
CA LEU A 119 1.76 18.84 -4.93
C LEU A 119 2.04 18.74 -6.42
N LEU A 120 1.09 19.11 -7.29
CA LEU A 120 1.29 18.98 -8.72
C LEU A 120 2.44 19.89 -9.18
N LYS A 121 3.35 19.34 -9.98
CA LYS A 121 4.41 20.15 -10.61
C LYS A 121 3.85 20.91 -11.81
N GLU A 122 4.46 22.05 -12.12
CA GLU A 122 4.00 22.94 -13.18
C GLU A 122 4.14 22.33 -14.57
N ASP A 123 5.14 21.47 -14.74
CA ASP A 123 5.48 20.72 -15.97
C ASP A 123 4.88 19.31 -16.00
N ALA A 124 4.06 18.93 -15.02
CA ALA A 124 3.51 17.58 -14.93
C ALA A 124 2.52 17.32 -16.07
N GLN A 125 2.80 16.29 -16.87
CA GLN A 125 1.87 15.77 -17.87
C GLN A 125 1.26 14.47 -17.36
N ILE A 126 -0.06 14.47 -17.13
CA ILE A 126 -0.78 13.30 -16.66
C ILE A 126 -1.38 12.62 -17.89
N MET A 127 -0.83 11.46 -18.26
CA MET A 127 -1.42 10.58 -19.27
C MET A 127 -2.35 9.59 -18.58
N GLU A 128 -3.61 9.50 -19.02
CA GLU A 128 -4.62 8.67 -18.34
C GLU A 128 -4.39 7.16 -18.52
N ASP A 129 -3.69 6.76 -19.59
CA ASP A 129 -3.49 5.35 -19.95
C ASP A 129 -2.05 4.84 -19.74
N GLU A 130 -1.17 5.64 -19.15
CA GLU A 130 0.23 5.26 -18.94
C GLU A 130 0.42 4.54 -17.59
N LEU A 131 0.78 3.26 -17.65
CA LEU A 131 1.21 2.50 -16.48
C LEU A 131 2.72 2.68 -16.24
N PRO A 132 3.17 2.77 -14.98
CA PRO A 132 4.59 2.76 -14.67
C PRO A 132 5.28 1.49 -15.15
N ASN A 133 6.62 1.54 -15.25
CA ASN A 133 7.43 0.36 -15.54
C ASN A 133 7.21 -0.75 -14.49
N ILE A 134 7.24 -2.00 -14.94
CA ILE A 134 7.22 -3.17 -14.05
C ILE A 134 8.57 -3.27 -13.32
N LEU A 135 8.51 -3.38 -11.99
CA LEU A 135 9.67 -3.69 -11.17
C LEU A 135 9.91 -5.20 -11.17
N PRO A 136 11.04 -5.68 -11.69
CA PRO A 136 11.36 -7.10 -11.63
C PRO A 136 11.58 -7.51 -10.16
N PRO A 137 11.08 -8.69 -9.76
CA PRO A 137 11.34 -9.21 -8.42
C PRO A 137 12.85 -9.36 -8.23
N LYS A 138 13.38 -8.71 -7.19
CA LYS A 138 14.77 -8.93 -6.78
C LYS A 138 14.84 -10.33 -6.18
N GLY A 139 15.54 -11.24 -6.85
CA GLY A 139 15.80 -12.57 -6.31
C GLY A 139 16.51 -12.50 -4.95
N MET A 140 16.50 -13.61 -4.20
CA MET A 140 17.21 -13.65 -2.92
C MET A 140 18.72 -13.54 -3.15
N SER A 141 19.35 -12.51 -2.57
CA SER A 141 20.80 -12.39 -2.56
C SER A 141 21.39 -13.43 -1.61
N THR A 142 22.64 -13.86 -1.86
CA THR A 142 23.36 -14.77 -0.96
C THR A 142 23.51 -14.25 0.47
N GLU A 143 23.41 -12.93 0.68
CA GLU A 143 23.47 -12.28 1.99
C GLU A 143 22.22 -12.50 2.86
N THR A 144 21.11 -12.96 2.27
CA THR A 144 19.86 -13.29 2.98
C THR A 144 19.65 -14.79 3.16
N LYS A 145 20.66 -15.61 2.83
CA LYS A 145 20.69 -17.03 3.18
C LYS A 145 21.13 -17.17 4.64
N TRP A 146 20.29 -17.84 5.42
CA TRP A 146 20.52 -18.19 6.82
C TRP A 146 21.71 -19.15 6.98
#